data_AF-A0AAE8W2S5-F1
#
_entry.id   AF-A0AAE8W2S5-F1
#
_cell.length_a   1.000
_cell.length_b   1.000
_cell.length_c   1.000
_cell.angle_alpha   90.00
_cell.angle_beta   90.00
_cell.angle_gamma   90.00
#
_symmetry.space_group_name_H-M   'P 1'
#
loop_
_entity.id
_entity.type
_entity.pdbx_description
1 polymer ?
#
loop_
_entity_poly.entity_id
_entity_poly.type
_entity_poly.pdbx_seq_one_letter_code
_entity_poly.pdbx_strand_id
1 'polypeptide(L)'
;MTDDPGFRAEMELCAQYGIPHSQFTGAGEGRWSALDRAKALAWLAYTRAVCGSCGTRAAEWDETHGGDRFAYIPETTRCPGCELIEMERDQVPEGPEGRGVKIGLRPRKDK
;
A
#
# COMPACT_ATOMS: atom_id res chain seq x y z
N MET A 1 -0.01 5.95 -18.70
CA MET A 1 1.06 4.97 -18.39
C MET A 1 1.01 4.57 -16.93
N THR A 2 0.99 5.52 -15.99
CA THR A 2 0.85 5.26 -14.55
C THR A 2 -0.58 4.88 -14.10
N ASP A 3 -1.56 4.91 -15.01
CA ASP A 3 -2.94 4.50 -14.70
C ASP A 3 -3.10 2.97 -14.68
N ASP A 4 -2.18 2.24 -15.31
CA ASP A 4 -2.14 0.77 -15.29
C ASP A 4 -1.65 0.24 -13.93
N PRO A 5 -2.44 -0.58 -13.20
CA PRO A 5 -2.04 -1.15 -11.91
C PRO A 5 -0.80 -2.05 -11.99
N GLY A 6 -0.65 -2.83 -13.07
CA GLY A 6 0.50 -3.72 -13.24
C GLY A 6 1.80 -2.94 -13.30
N PHE A 7 1.87 -1.97 -14.22
CA PHE A 7 3.01 -1.06 -14.34
C PHE A 7 3.34 -0.32 -13.04
N ARG A 8 2.34 0.08 -12.24
CA ARG A 8 2.59 0.72 -10.93
C ARG A 8 3.31 -0.21 -9.96
N ALA A 9 2.90 -1.47 -9.87
CA ALA A 9 3.56 -2.46 -9.03
C ALA A 9 5.01 -2.73 -9.47
N GLU A 10 5.25 -2.80 -10.79
CA GLU A 10 6.61 -2.94 -11.33
C GLU A 10 7.48 -1.72 -10.96
N MET A 11 6.96 -0.51 -11.13
CA MET A 11 7.67 0.73 -10.78
C MET A 11 7.93 0.87 -9.29
N GLU A 12 7.02 0.40 -8.42
CA GLU A 12 7.21 0.35 -6.98
C GLU A 12 8.42 -0.52 -6.60
N LEU A 13 8.48 -1.74 -7.14
CA LEU A 13 9.63 -2.64 -6.94
C LEU A 13 10.92 -2.03 -7.51
N CYS A 14 10.87 -1.45 -8.70
CA CYS A 14 12.02 -0.77 -9.30
C CYS A 14 12.55 0.36 -8.42
N ALA A 15 11.66 1.17 -7.86
CA ALA A 15 12.01 2.27 -6.96
C ALA A 15 12.62 1.75 -5.65
N GLN A 16 12.05 0.68 -5.08
CA GLN A 16 12.55 0.06 -3.86
C GLN A 16 13.97 -0.52 -4.04
N TYR A 17 14.24 -1.15 -5.19
CA TYR A 17 15.55 -1.75 -5.48
C TYR A 17 16.55 -0.77 -6.11
N GLY A 18 16.11 0.41 -6.55
CA GLY A 18 16.96 1.39 -7.22
C GLY A 18 17.42 0.95 -8.62
N ILE A 19 16.59 0.19 -9.34
CA ILE A 19 16.92 -0.38 -10.66
C ILE A 19 16.08 0.24 -11.79
N PRO A 20 16.58 0.28 -13.05
CA PRO A 20 15.78 0.67 -14.20
C PRO A 20 14.69 -0.36 -14.52
N HIS A 21 13.54 0.10 -15.00
CA HIS A 21 12.41 -0.76 -15.37
C HIS A 21 12.78 -1.81 -16.44
N SER A 22 13.63 -1.45 -17.40
CA SER A 22 14.15 -2.37 -18.41
C SER A 22 14.93 -3.55 -17.79
N GLN A 23 15.68 -3.32 -16.71
CA GLN A 23 16.35 -4.40 -15.98
C GLN A 23 15.34 -5.29 -15.26
N PHE A 24 14.34 -4.70 -14.61
CA PHE A 24 13.26 -5.45 -13.96
C PHE A 24 12.53 -6.39 -14.94
N THR A 25 12.22 -5.91 -16.15
CA THR A 25 11.56 -6.74 -17.18
C THR A 25 12.50 -7.69 -17.92
N GLY A 26 13.79 -7.76 -17.54
CA GLY A 26 14.79 -8.61 -18.20
C GLY A 26 15.21 -8.15 -19.60
N ALA A 27 14.85 -6.93 -20.01
CA ALA A 27 15.12 -6.39 -21.33
C ALA A 27 16.38 -5.50 -21.39
N GLY A 28 16.96 -5.13 -20.24
CA GLY A 28 18.05 -4.16 -20.14
C GLY A 28 19.29 -4.68 -19.42
N GLU A 29 20.45 -4.12 -19.75
CA GLU A 29 21.77 -4.46 -19.18
C GLU A 29 22.05 -3.73 -17.84
N GLY A 30 21.02 -3.25 -17.14
CA GLY A 30 21.17 -2.45 -15.91
C GLY A 30 21.60 -1.00 -16.11
N ARG A 31 21.72 -0.52 -17.36
CA ARG A 31 21.93 0.89 -17.68
C ARG A 31 20.60 1.63 -17.82
N TRP A 32 20.50 2.82 -17.21
CA TRP A 32 19.33 3.68 -17.31
C TRP A 32 19.17 4.28 -18.71
N SER A 33 18.26 3.73 -19.50
CA SER A 33 17.86 4.30 -20.79
C SER A 33 17.07 5.61 -20.62
N ALA A 34 16.87 6.36 -21.71
CA ALA A 34 16.02 7.55 -21.69
C ALA A 34 14.58 7.21 -21.27
N LEU A 35 14.06 6.05 -21.71
CA LEU A 35 12.73 5.58 -21.36
C LEU A 35 12.64 5.21 -19.87
N ASP A 36 13.65 4.55 -19.31
CA ASP A 36 13.67 4.20 -17.88
C ASP A 36 13.63 5.45 -17.00
N ARG A 37 14.39 6.49 -17.36
CA ARG A 37 14.39 7.76 -16.63
C ARG A 37 13.04 8.46 -16.73
N ALA A 38 12.43 8.47 -17.91
CA ALA A 38 11.09 9.04 -18.10
C ALA A 38 10.05 8.31 -17.24
N LYS A 39 10.09 6.97 -17.19
CA LYS A 39 9.23 6.15 -16.33
C LYS A 39 9.43 6.45 -14.86
N ALA A 40 10.68 6.52 -14.39
CA ALA A 40 10.99 6.83 -12.99
C ALA A 40 10.51 8.23 -12.57
N LEU A 41 10.69 9.25 -13.42
CA LEU A 41 10.19 10.59 -13.16
C LEU A 41 8.66 10.64 -13.14
N ALA A 42 8.00 9.93 -14.07
CA ALA A 42 6.54 9.82 -14.08
C ALA A 42 6.01 9.12 -12.81
N TRP A 43 6.69 8.06 -12.37
CA TRP A 43 6.37 7.38 -11.11
C TRP A 43 6.57 8.29 -9.88
N LEU A 44 7.65 9.07 -9.84
CA LEU A 44 7.88 10.03 -8.77
C LEU A 44 6.80 11.12 -8.73
N ALA A 45 6.36 11.61 -9.89
CA ALA A 45 5.27 12.59 -9.96
C ALA A 45 3.94 11.96 -9.48
N TYR A 46 3.65 10.73 -9.90
CA TYR A 46 2.48 9.97 -9.49
C TYR A 46 2.44 9.78 -7.97
N THR A 47 3.52 9.24 -7.38
CA THR A 47 3.60 8.96 -5.93
C THR A 47 3.44 10.21 -5.08
N ARG A 48 3.98 11.36 -5.51
CA ARG A 48 3.77 12.66 -4.84
C ARG A 48 2.33 13.16 -4.90
N ALA A 49 1.59 12.79 -5.94
CA ALA A 49 0.19 13.19 -6.11
C ALA A 49 -0.78 12.29 -5.32
N VAL A 50 -0.35 11.11 -4.90
CA VAL A 50 -1.14 10.16 -4.10
C VAL A 50 -1.16 10.60 -2.63
N CYS A 51 -2.34 10.66 -2.04
CA CYS A 51 -2.51 10.93 -0.62
C CYS A 51 -1.98 9.76 0.22
N GLY A 52 -1.04 10.04 1.13
CA GLY A 52 -0.48 9.01 2.03
C GLY A 52 -1.46 8.40 3.02
N SER A 53 -2.64 9.00 3.23
CA SER A 53 -3.67 8.47 4.13
C SER A 53 -4.72 7.63 3.40
N CYS A 54 -5.26 8.11 2.28
CA CYS A 54 -6.39 7.46 1.59
C CYS A 54 -6.02 6.81 0.24
N GLY A 55 -4.80 7.01 -0.26
CA GLY A 55 -4.33 6.38 -1.50
C GLY A 55 -4.89 6.96 -2.81
N THR A 56 -5.76 7.97 -2.74
CA THR A 56 -6.32 8.65 -3.93
C THR A 56 -5.51 9.89 -4.31
N ARG A 57 -5.66 10.34 -5.56
CA ARG A 57 -5.06 11.56 -6.10
C ARG A 57 -6.09 12.68 -6.16
N ALA A 58 -5.65 13.93 -6.02
CA ALA A 58 -6.53 15.10 -6.11
C ALA A 58 -7.36 15.14 -7.41
N ALA A 59 -6.75 14.74 -8.54
CA ALA A 59 -7.42 14.71 -9.84
C ALA A 59 -8.63 13.75 -9.91
N GLU A 60 -8.66 12.71 -9.06
CA GLU A 60 -9.77 11.75 -9.03
C GLU A 60 -11.05 12.38 -8.45
N TRP A 61 -10.91 13.49 -7.72
CA TRP A 61 -12.00 14.25 -7.11
C TRP A 61 -12.39 15.51 -7.87
N ASP A 62 -11.59 15.92 -8.87
CA ASP A 62 -11.75 17.20 -9.55
C ASP A 62 -12.69 17.11 -10.76
N GLU A 63 -13.94 17.49 -10.56
CA GLU A 63 -15.00 17.50 -11.58
C GLU A 63 -14.65 18.34 -12.81
N THR A 64 -13.81 19.38 -12.67
CA THR A 64 -13.40 20.23 -13.79
C THR A 64 -12.41 19.53 -14.74
N HIS A 65 -11.75 18.49 -14.24
CA HIS A 65 -10.79 17.68 -14.99
C HIS A 65 -11.27 16.23 -15.16
N GLY A 66 -12.58 15.98 -15.05
CA GLY A 66 -13.20 14.68 -15.30
C GLY A 66 -13.16 13.70 -14.12
N GLY A 67 -12.77 14.15 -12.93
CA GLY A 67 -12.96 13.43 -11.68
C GLY A 67 -14.40 13.50 -11.16
N ASP A 68 -14.66 12.85 -10.02
CA ASP A 68 -15.96 12.86 -9.37
C ASP A 68 -15.77 13.02 -7.86
N ARG A 69 -16.48 13.98 -7.25
CA ARG A 69 -16.43 14.21 -5.80
C ARG A 69 -16.96 13.01 -4.99
N PHE A 70 -17.69 12.11 -5.62
CA PHE A 70 -18.19 10.85 -5.08
C PHE A 70 -17.50 9.62 -5.69
N ALA A 71 -16.30 9.78 -6.27
CA ALA A 71 -15.53 8.70 -6.89
C ALA A 71 -15.29 7.50 -5.96
N TYR A 72 -15.30 7.71 -4.63
CA TYR A 72 -15.14 6.67 -3.63
C TYR A 72 -16.14 6.83 -2.49
N ILE A 73 -16.56 5.70 -1.91
CA ILE A 73 -17.36 5.63 -0.69
C ILE A 73 -16.52 5.04 0.45
N PRO A 74 -16.70 5.48 1.71
CA PRO A 74 -16.02 4.86 2.84
C PRO A 74 -16.57 3.45 3.08
N GLU A 75 -15.67 2.47 3.14
CA GLU A 75 -15.98 1.08 3.53
C GLU A 75 -15.34 0.79 4.89
N THR A 76 -16.12 0.19 5.81
CA THR A 76 -15.60 -0.27 7.11
C THR A 76 -15.38 -1.77 7.07
N THR A 77 -14.13 -2.21 7.19
CA THR A 77 -13.78 -3.64 7.24
C THR A 77 -13.40 -4.04 8.66
N ARG A 78 -14.01 -5.11 9.18
CA ARG A 78 -13.63 -5.74 10.45
C ARG A 78 -12.58 -6.83 10.19
N CYS A 79 -11.42 -6.73 10.82
CA CYS A 79 -10.43 -7.81 10.79
C CYS A 79 -10.74 -8.83 11.91
N PRO A 80 -11.11 -10.08 11.61
CA PRO A 80 -11.43 -11.07 12.64
C PRO A 80 -10.26 -11.37 13.58
N GLY A 81 -9.03 -11.33 13.08
CA GLY A 81 -7.84 -11.54 13.90
C GLY A 81 -7.62 -10.42 14.92
N CYS A 82 -7.74 -9.16 14.47
CA CYS A 82 -7.64 -8.01 15.38
C CYS A 82 -8.79 -8.01 16.38
N GLU A 83 -10.02 -8.33 15.95
CA GLU A 83 -11.16 -8.51 16.85
C GLU A 83 -10.85 -9.50 17.97
N LEU A 84 -10.36 -10.71 17.64
CA LEU A 84 -10.02 -11.72 18.65
C LEU A 84 -8.93 -11.25 19.60
N ILE A 85 -7.94 -10.50 19.10
CA ILE A 85 -6.89 -9.92 19.94
C ILE A 85 -7.48 -8.89 20.91
N GLU A 86 -8.35 -7.99 20.44
CA GLU A 86 -8.98 -6.99 21.32
C GLU A 86 -9.92 -7.67 22.34
N MET A 87 -10.69 -8.67 21.93
CA MET A 87 -11.54 -9.43 22.86
C MET A 87 -10.74 -10.09 23.98
N GLU A 88 -9.55 -10.64 23.67
CA GLU A 88 -8.67 -11.20 24.69
C GLU A 88 -8.01 -10.11 25.54
N ARG A 89 -7.69 -8.94 24.96
CA ARG A 89 -7.15 -7.78 25.69
C ARG A 89 -8.12 -7.29 26.74
N ASP A 90 -9.42 -7.27 26.42
CA ASP A 90 -10.47 -6.88 27.34
C ASP A 90 -10.54 -7.81 28.58
N GLN A 91 -9.97 -9.02 28.51
CA GLN A 91 -9.92 -9.96 29.64
C GLN A 91 -8.64 -9.82 30.49
N VAL A 92 -7.64 -9.05 30.05
CA VAL A 92 -6.39 -8.90 30.80
C VAL A 92 -6.62 -7.96 31.99
N PRO A 93 -6.34 -8.39 33.23
CA PRO A 93 -6.52 -7.54 34.41
C PRO A 93 -5.65 -6.29 34.35
N GLU A 94 -6.19 -5.17 34.83
CA GLU A 94 -5.37 -3.98 35.07
C GLU A 94 -4.41 -4.19 36.26
N GLY A 95 -3.31 -3.42 36.27
CA GLY A 95 -2.35 -3.46 37.37
C GLY A 95 -1.23 -4.49 37.20
N PRO A 96 -0.54 -4.90 38.27
CA PRO A 96 0.66 -5.73 38.19
C PRO A 96 0.46 -7.07 37.47
N GLU A 97 -0.74 -7.66 37.56
CA GLU A 97 -1.05 -8.97 36.97
C GLU A 97 -1.13 -8.94 35.44
N GLY A 98 -1.53 -7.81 34.86
CA GLY A 98 -1.52 -7.62 33.39
C GLY A 98 -0.18 -7.18 32.81
N ARG A 99 0.81 -6.83 33.65
CA ARG A 99 2.10 -6.31 33.15
C ARG A 99 2.87 -7.39 32.42
N GLY A 100 3.29 -7.07 31.20
CA GLY A 100 4.10 -7.97 30.36
C GLY A 100 3.32 -9.05 29.62
N VAL A 101 1.99 -9.10 29.76
CA VAL A 101 1.14 -9.99 28.97
C VAL A 101 1.15 -9.54 27.51
N LYS A 102 1.41 -10.48 26.59
CA LYS A 102 1.32 -10.28 25.14
C LYS A 102 0.28 -11.23 24.57
N ILE A 103 -0.61 -10.67 23.76
CA ILE A 103 -1.65 -11.44 23.07
C ILE A 103 -1.21 -11.64 21.62
N GLY A 104 -1.25 -12.90 21.19
CA GLY A 104 -0.89 -13.30 19.83
C GLY A 104 -1.82 -14.40 19.33
N LEU A 105 -1.95 -14.49 18.01
CA LEU A 105 -2.75 -15.51 17.35
C LEU A 105 -1.88 -16.71 16.99
N ARG A 106 -2.40 -17.92 17.20
CA ARG A 106 -1.81 -19.16 16.71
C ARG A 106 -2.80 -19.88 15.79
N PRO A 107 -2.35 -20.55 14.72
CA PRO A 107 -3.22 -21.38 13.92
C PRO A 107 -3.95 -22.41 14.78
N ARG A 108 -5.24 -22.64 14.48
CA ARG A 108 -5.98 -23.74 15.08
C ARG A 108 -5.40 -25.02 14.50
N LYS A 109 -4.82 -25.88 15.34
CA LYS A 109 -4.52 -27.25 14.94
C LYS A 109 -5.86 -27.97 14.80
N ASP A 110 -6.09 -28.60 13.66
CA ASP A 110 -7.28 -29.41 13.41
C ASP A 110 -7.45 -30.44 14.55
N LYS A 111 -8.71 -30.70 14.95
CA LYS A 111 -9.07 -31.79 15.87
C LYS A 111 -9.29 -33.07 15.08
#